data_AF-A0A966B146-F1
#
_entry.id   AF-A0A966B146-F1
#
_cell.length_a   1.000
_cell.length_b   1.000
_cell.length_c   1.000
_cell.angle_alpha   90.00
_cell.angle_beta   90.00
_cell.angle_gamma   90.00
#
_symmetry.space_group_name_H-M   'P 1'
#
loop_
_entity.id
_entity.type
_entity.pdbx_description
1 polymer ?
#
loop_
_entity_poly.entity_id
_entity_poly.type
_entity_poly.pdbx_seq_one_letter_code
_entity_poly.pdbx_strand_id
1 'polypeptide(L)'
;EAVYYSRSRNTLWHKGATSGHIQEVIEIRTDCDQDVVLLKVKQIGPGCCHVGYGSCFYRKVPIGDETAIMTRDNIIQLDQCEKQTYDPEQVY
;
A
#
# COMPACT_ATOMS: atom_id res chain seq x y z
N GLU A 1 -14.42 9.79 -0.92
CA GLU A 1 -13.62 8.75 -0.25
C GLU A 1 -13.38 7.60 -1.22
N ALA A 2 -12.23 6.93 -1.14
CA ALA A 2 -11.95 5.73 -1.95
C ALA A 2 -12.71 4.52 -1.39
N VAL A 3 -13.53 3.90 -2.23
CA VAL A 3 -14.28 2.68 -1.92
C VAL A 3 -13.83 1.60 -2.89
N TYR A 4 -13.45 0.45 -2.35
CA TYR A 4 -12.98 -0.69 -3.12
C TYR A 4 -13.96 -1.86 -3.01
N TYR A 5 -13.94 -2.75 -3.99
CA TYR A 5 -14.61 -4.04 -3.86
C TYR A 5 -13.67 -5.04 -3.19
N SER A 6 -14.02 -5.50 -1.99
CA SER A 6 -13.29 -6.57 -1.31
C SER A 6 -13.68 -7.91 -1.91
N ARG A 7 -12.78 -8.53 -2.68
CA ARG A 7 -13.02 -9.84 -3.29
C ARG A 7 -13.23 -10.96 -2.28
N SER A 8 -12.54 -10.91 -1.14
CA SER A 8 -12.68 -11.92 -0.07
C SER A 8 -13.96 -11.76 0.73
N ARG A 9 -14.42 -10.52 0.94
CA ARG A 9 -15.68 -10.22 1.67
C ARG A 9 -16.89 -10.12 0.74
N ASN A 10 -16.68 -10.15 -0.57
CA ASN A 10 -17.70 -10.03 -1.61
C ASN A 10 -18.64 -8.82 -1.42
N THR A 11 -18.08 -7.67 -1.05
CA THR A 11 -18.81 -6.44 -0.74
C THR A 11 -17.98 -5.20 -1.04
N LEU A 12 -18.65 -4.06 -1.24
CA LEU A 12 -18.02 -2.74 -1.20
C LEU A 12 -17.45 -2.48 0.19
N TRP A 13 -16.26 -1.89 0.25
CA TRP A 13 -15.54 -1.57 1.47
C TRP A 13 -14.92 -0.18 1.36
N HIS A 14 -15.26 0.67 2.33
CA HIS A 14 -14.70 2.01 2.47
C HIS A 14 -13.28 1.91 3.05
N LYS A 15 -12.29 2.44 2.33
CA LYS A 15 -10.89 2.37 2.78
C LYS A 15 -10.74 3.18 4.06
N GLY A 16 -10.43 2.50 5.16
CA GLY A 16 -10.35 3.13 6.48
C GLY A 16 -11.60 2.98 7.34
N ALA A 17 -12.63 2.23 6.90
CA ALA A 17 -13.85 2.01 7.69
C ALA A 17 -13.60 1.48 9.12
N THR A 18 -12.52 0.70 9.32
CA THR A 18 -12.14 0.17 10.62
C THR A 18 -11.12 1.08 11.33
N SER A 19 -10.08 1.52 10.62
CA SER A 19 -8.93 2.23 11.20
C SER A 19 -9.07 3.75 11.26
N GLY A 20 -10.07 4.33 10.61
CA GLY A 20 -10.14 5.78 10.36
C GLY A 20 -9.10 6.28 9.34
N HIS A 21 -8.28 5.40 8.75
CA HIS A 21 -7.25 5.78 7.77
C HIS A 21 -7.85 5.94 6.37
N ILE A 22 -8.63 7.02 6.22
CA ILE A 22 -9.46 7.31 5.06
C ILE A 22 -8.63 7.84 3.89
N GLN A 23 -9.06 7.55 2.67
CA GLN A 23 -8.51 8.15 1.45
C GLN A 23 -9.51 9.12 0.83
N GLU A 24 -9.25 10.42 1.00
CA GLU A 24 -10.04 11.46 0.36
C GLU A 24 -9.59 11.61 -1.11
N VAL A 25 -10.49 11.37 -2.06
CA VAL A 25 -10.18 11.40 -3.49
C VAL A 25 -10.12 12.84 -3.98
N ILE A 26 -8.99 13.22 -4.57
CA ILE A 26 -8.75 14.56 -5.12
C ILE A 26 -8.97 14.56 -6.64
N GLU A 27 -8.53 13.51 -7.32
CA GLU A 27 -8.56 13.40 -8.78
C GLU A 27 -8.66 11.92 -9.17
N ILE A 28 -9.37 11.63 -10.27
CA ILE A 28 -9.45 10.30 -10.86
C ILE A 28 -8.99 10.41 -12.32
N ARG A 29 -8.03 9.57 -12.70
CA ARG A 29 -7.60 9.39 -14.10
C ARG A 29 -7.86 7.96 -14.55
N THR A 30 -7.83 7.74 -15.85
CA THR A 30 -7.91 6.41 -16.46
C THR A 30 -6.88 6.31 -17.58
N ASP A 31 -6.53 5.10 -17.99
CA ASP A 31 -5.62 4.83 -19.09
C ASP A 31 -6.31 4.90 -20.47
N CYS A 32 -5.59 4.51 -21.53
CA CYS A 32 -6.03 4.76 -22.92
C CYS A 32 -7.17 3.85 -23.37
N ASP A 33 -7.25 2.63 -22.86
CA ASP A 33 -8.29 1.64 -23.11
C ASP A 33 -9.31 1.52 -21.97
N GLN A 34 -9.14 2.32 -20.91
CA GLN A 34 -10.14 2.58 -19.87
C GLN A 34 -10.46 1.37 -18.98
N ASP A 35 -9.49 0.49 -18.74
CA ASP A 35 -9.63 -0.66 -17.84
C ASP A 35 -8.92 -0.48 -16.49
N VAL A 36 -8.13 0.60 -16.33
CA VAL A 36 -7.52 1.00 -15.07
C VAL A 36 -7.96 2.40 -14.65
N VAL A 37 -8.14 2.58 -13.34
CA VAL A 37 -8.29 3.89 -12.71
C VAL A 37 -7.10 4.22 -11.81
N LEU A 38 -6.61 5.45 -11.92
CA LEU A 38 -5.62 6.04 -11.01
C LEU A 38 -6.31 7.03 -10.09
N LEU A 39 -6.35 6.72 -8.79
CA LEU A 39 -6.89 7.61 -7.77
C LEU A 39 -5.76 8.44 -7.16
N LYS A 40 -5.80 9.76 -7.34
CA LYS A 40 -4.97 10.68 -6.56
C LYS A 40 -5.72 11.02 -5.28
N VAL A 41 -5.13 10.71 -4.14
CA VAL A 41 -5.80 10.80 -2.84
C VAL A 41 -5.00 11.64 -1.85
N LYS A 42 -5.70 12.32 -0.94
CA LYS A 42 -5.15 12.79 0.33
C LYS A 42 -5.35 11.66 1.33
N GLN A 43 -4.26 11.05 1.79
CA GLN A 43 -4.32 10.05 2.85
C GLN A 43 -4.58 10.75 4.18
N ILE A 44 -5.66 10.37 4.84
CA ILE A 44 -5.99 10.75 6.21
C ILE A 44 -5.55 9.62 7.14
N GLY A 45 -4.94 9.98 8.28
CA GLY A 45 -4.30 9.02 9.18
C GLY A 45 -2.82 8.76 8.86
N PRO A 46 -2.10 8.08 9.77
CA PRO A 46 -0.65 7.93 9.70
C PRO A 46 -0.16 6.98 8.58
N GLY A 47 -1.01 6.13 8.02
CA GLY A 47 -0.58 5.23 6.94
C GLY A 47 -1.73 4.54 6.20
N CYS A 48 -1.41 4.00 5.03
CA CYS A 48 -2.38 3.28 4.19
C CYS A 48 -2.42 1.79 4.50
N CYS A 49 -1.27 1.18 4.80
CA CYS A 49 -1.10 -0.26 4.87
C CYS A 49 -1.39 -0.79 6.28
N HIS A 50 -2.20 -1.85 6.38
CA HIS A 50 -2.61 -2.45 7.66
C HIS A 50 -1.44 -2.93 8.55
N VAL A 51 -0.24 -3.17 8.00
CA VAL A 51 0.97 -3.52 8.75
C VAL A 51 1.77 -2.31 9.26
N GLY A 52 1.22 -1.10 9.19
CA GLY A 52 1.79 0.08 9.86
C GLY A 52 2.60 1.00 8.96
N TYR A 53 2.52 0.85 7.63
CA TYR A 53 3.33 1.63 6.69
C TYR A 53 2.51 2.67 5.90
N GLY A 54 3.21 3.70 5.40
CA GLY A 54 2.64 4.71 4.51
C GLY A 54 2.12 4.11 3.20
N SER A 55 2.85 3.14 2.64
CA SER A 55 2.49 2.40 1.43
C SER A 55 2.46 0.88 1.69
N CYS A 56 1.67 0.13 0.93
CA CYS A 56 1.81 -1.34 0.89
C CYS A 56 3.13 -1.76 0.23
N PHE A 57 3.74 -0.86 -0.56
CA PHE A 57 4.97 -1.09 -1.32
C PHE A 57 6.23 -0.64 -0.53
N TYR A 58 6.29 -0.96 0.76
CA TYR A 58 7.41 -0.62 1.66
C TYR A 58 8.63 -1.55 1.53
N ARG A 59 8.57 -2.54 0.62
CA ARG A 59 9.64 -3.49 0.30
C ARG A 59 9.97 -3.41 -1.17
N LYS A 60 11.26 -3.41 -1.52
CA LYS A 60 11.74 -3.47 -2.89
C LYS A 60 12.64 -4.69 -3.12
N VAL A 61 12.62 -5.19 -4.35
CA VAL A 61 13.61 -6.18 -4.82
C VAL A 61 14.87 -5.42 -5.24
N PRO A 62 16.06 -5.77 -4.74
CA PRO A 62 17.32 -5.17 -5.18
C PRO A 62 17.60 -5.51 -6.65
N ILE A 63 18.25 -4.59 -7.38
CA ILE A 63 18.54 -4.73 -8.82
C ILE A 63 20.03 -4.45 -9.07
N GLY A 64 20.63 -5.14 -10.04
CA GLY A 64 22.04 -4.97 -10.39
C GLY A 64 22.96 -5.48 -9.29
N ASP A 65 24.03 -4.73 -9.00
CA ASP A 65 25.03 -5.10 -7.99
C ASP A 65 24.42 -5.27 -6.58
N GLU A 66 23.33 -4.55 -6.27
CA GLU A 66 22.60 -4.71 -5.01
C GLU A 66 22.07 -6.14 -4.83
N THR A 67 21.72 -6.82 -5.93
CA THR A 67 21.21 -8.20 -5.89
C THR A 67 22.24 -9.15 -5.30
N ALA A 68 23.51 -9.01 -5.71
CA ALA A 68 24.59 -9.85 -5.21
C ALA A 68 24.85 -9.59 -3.72
N ILE A 69 24.81 -8.33 -3.30
CA ILE A 69 24.99 -7.92 -1.89
C ILE A 69 23.87 -8.45 -1.00
N MET A 70 22.63 -8.43 -1.51
CA MET A 70 21.43 -8.79 -0.77
C MET A 70 21.08 -10.28 -0.88
N THR A 71 21.87 -11.11 -1.58
CA THR A 71 21.61 -12.55 -1.66
C THR A 71 22.32 -13.28 -0.52
N ARG A 72 21.57 -14.11 0.23
CA ARG A 72 22.09 -15.00 1.27
C ARG A 72 21.52 -16.40 1.05
N ASP A 73 22.38 -17.41 1.05
CA ASP A 73 21.99 -18.82 0.83
C ASP A 73 21.11 -19.05 -0.40
N ASN A 74 21.44 -18.38 -1.52
CA ASN A 74 20.66 -18.37 -2.77
C ASN A 74 19.25 -17.76 -2.66
N ILE A 75 18.99 -16.95 -1.62
CA ILE A 75 17.74 -16.22 -1.41
C ILE A 75 18.01 -14.72 -1.46
N ILE A 76 17.33 -14.03 -2.38
CA ILE A 76 17.36 -12.56 -2.48
C ILE A 76 16.58 -11.98 -1.29
N GLN A 77 17.26 -11.20 -0.46
CA GLN A 77 16.63 -10.46 0.63
C GLN A 77 15.95 -9.20 0.06
N LEU A 78 14.71 -8.96 0.50
CA LEU A 78 13.98 -7.74 0.15
C LEU A 78 14.49 -6.58 1.01
N ASP A 79 14.70 -5.42 0.40
CA ASP A 79 15.06 -4.20 1.12
C ASP A 79 13.80 -3.51 1.66
N GLN A 80 13.80 -3.20 2.96
CA GLN A 80 12.75 -2.42 3.61
C GLN A 80 13.06 -0.93 3.47
N CYS A 81 12.52 -0.32 2.41
CA CYS A 81 12.86 1.05 2.03
C CYS A 81 12.06 2.13 2.79
N GLU A 82 10.99 1.76 3.49
CA GLU A 82 10.19 2.68 4.29
C GLU A 82 10.18 2.28 5.77
N LYS A 83 9.98 3.26 6.65
CA LYS A 83 9.78 3.04 8.09
C LYS A 83 8.29 2.91 8.38
N GLN A 84 7.95 2.15 9.42
CA GLN A 84 6.59 2.15 9.94
C GLN A 84 6.20 3.55 10.41
N THR A 85 4.96 3.92 10.13
CA THR A 85 4.36 5.21 10.47
C THR A 85 3.38 5.10 11.64
N TYR A 86 2.91 3.90 11.97
CA TYR A 86 2.07 3.64 13.15
C TYR A 86 2.14 2.18 13.59
N ASP A 87 1.68 1.90 14.81
CA ASP A 87 1.55 0.56 15.38
C ASP A 87 0.20 -0.08 15.00
N PRO A 88 0.18 -1.18 14.22
CA PRO A 88 -1.05 -1.86 13.83
C PRO A 88 -1.90 -2.39 14.98
N GLU A 89 -1.26 -2.87 16.05
CA GLU A 89 -1.97 -3.51 17.18
C GLU A 89 -2.82 -2.53 17.98
N GLN A 90 -2.52 -1.23 17.86
CA GLN A 90 -3.29 -0.16 18.50
C GLN A 90 -4.47 0.32 17.65
N VAL A 91 -4.57 -0.12 16.39
CA VAL A 91 -5.51 0.41 15.38
C VAL A 91 -6.49 -0.64 14.86
N TYR A 92 -6.06 -1.90 14.70
CA TYR A 92 -6.86 -3.01 14.17
C TYR A 92 -7.02 -4.12 15.20
#